data_AF-A0A537QI96-F1
#
_entry.id   AF-A0A537QI96-F1
#
_cell.length_a   1.000
_cell.length_b   1.000
_cell.length_c   1.000
_cell.angle_alpha   90.00
_cell.angle_beta   90.00
_cell.angle_gamma   90.00
#
_symmetry.space_group_name_H-M   'P 1'
#
loop_
_entity.id
_entity.type
_entity.pdbx_description
1 polymer ?
#
loop_
_entity_poly.entity_id
_entity_poly.type
_entity_poly.pdbx_seq_one_letter_code
_entity_poly.pdbx_strand_id
1 'polypeptide(L)'
;LYLIRFLNVPPARLPGEADARLDDLPDDREALCDAFLQALDRQGSVRNAGRLVARYLTLGHPADNLITTLAHAVLREDADFHSYQMLEAGVRQYREWGDCDEGRHILIAVARYLAAHSPTERAQLQTATVARRLSLGQALYDTEAEA
;
A
#
# COMPACT_ATOMS: atom_id res chain seq x y z
N LEU A 1 15.19 26.02 -16.79
CA LEU A 1 14.84 26.56 -15.45
C LEU A 1 13.41 26.13 -15.07
N TYR A 2 13.20 24.89 -14.62
CA TYR A 2 11.90 24.39 -14.12
C TYR A 2 11.96 23.96 -12.64
N LEU A 3 13.13 24.07 -12.01
CA LEU A 3 13.40 23.54 -10.67
C LEU A 3 12.81 24.43 -9.55
N ILE A 4 12.71 25.74 -9.79
CA ILE A 4 12.25 26.70 -8.77
C ILE A 4 10.78 26.55 -8.37
N ARG A 5 9.93 25.91 -9.20
CA ARG A 5 8.50 25.70 -8.86
C ARG A 5 8.29 24.79 -7.66
N PHE A 6 9.28 23.95 -7.35
CA PHE A 6 9.21 22.98 -6.25
C PHE A 6 9.67 23.57 -4.91
N LEU A 7 10.30 24.74 -4.92
CA LEU A 7 10.81 25.38 -3.70
C LEU A 7 9.70 25.95 -2.80
N ASN A 8 8.48 26.15 -3.34
CA ASN A 8 7.32 26.69 -2.62
C ASN A 8 6.09 25.76 -2.70
N VAL A 9 6.28 24.45 -2.87
CA VAL A 9 5.14 23.51 -2.87
C VAL A 9 4.63 23.36 -1.44
N PRO A 10 3.35 23.65 -1.17
CA PRO A 10 2.80 23.51 0.17
C PRO A 10 2.83 22.03 0.59
N PRO A 11 2.89 21.75 1.91
CA PRO A 11 2.86 20.38 2.42
C PRO A 11 1.66 19.60 1.87
N ALA A 12 1.86 18.31 1.61
CA ALA A 12 0.76 17.43 1.23
C ALA A 12 -0.24 17.35 2.40
N ARG A 13 -1.48 17.81 2.17
CA ARG A 13 -2.55 17.84 3.18
C ARG A 13 -2.86 16.44 3.71
N LEU A 14 -3.34 16.36 4.95
CA LEU A 14 -3.81 15.09 5.50
C LEU A 14 -5.19 14.75 4.93
N PRO A 15 -5.50 13.46 4.69
CA PRO A 15 -6.84 13.07 4.27
C PRO A 15 -7.85 13.35 5.41
N GLY A 16 -9.04 13.86 5.09
CA GLY A 16 -10.03 14.25 6.10
C GLY A 16 -9.98 15.73 6.50
N GLU A 17 -8.94 16.48 6.14
CA GLU A 17 -8.89 17.93 6.35
C GLU A 17 -9.64 18.71 5.24
N ALA A 18 -10.41 19.74 5.63
CA ALA A 18 -11.18 20.62 4.73
C ALA A 18 -12.12 19.86 3.76
N ASP A 19 -12.14 20.19 2.46
CA ASP A 19 -12.98 19.56 1.43
C ASP A 19 -12.63 18.08 1.13
N ALA A 20 -11.60 17.51 1.77
CA ALA A 20 -11.20 16.12 1.58
C ALA A 20 -12.06 15.16 2.44
N ARG A 21 -13.38 15.24 2.30
CA ARG A 21 -14.34 14.34 2.97
C ARG A 21 -13.99 12.88 2.69
N LEU A 22 -14.26 12.02 3.66
CA LEU A 22 -14.02 10.58 3.59
C LEU A 22 -15.33 9.77 3.55
N ASP A 23 -16.47 10.45 3.62
CA ASP A 23 -17.80 9.83 3.76
C ASP A 23 -18.31 9.19 2.47
N ASP A 24 -17.65 9.43 1.35
CA ASP A 24 -17.86 8.76 0.06
C ASP A 24 -17.18 7.38 0.00
N LEU A 25 -16.38 7.01 1.00
CA LEU A 25 -15.69 5.72 1.08
C LEU A 25 -16.48 4.71 1.92
N PRO A 26 -16.25 3.39 1.71
CA PRO A 26 -16.92 2.35 2.50
C PRO A 26 -16.65 2.46 4.01
N ASP A 27 -17.59 1.95 4.81
CA ASP A 27 -17.42 1.83 6.26
C ASP A 27 -16.87 0.47 6.70
N ASP A 28 -17.09 -0.54 5.86
CA ASP A 28 -16.68 -1.91 6.15
C ASP A 28 -15.16 -2.06 6.10
N ARG A 29 -14.62 -2.78 7.09
CA ARG A 29 -13.18 -2.95 7.30
C ARG A 29 -12.55 -3.69 6.12
N GLU A 30 -13.11 -4.82 5.73
CA GLU A 30 -12.67 -5.64 4.61
C GLU A 30 -12.76 -4.87 3.30
N ALA A 31 -13.87 -4.20 3.04
CA ALA A 31 -14.06 -3.39 1.84
C ALA A 31 -13.00 -2.29 1.69
N LEU A 32 -12.59 -1.65 2.79
CA LEU A 32 -11.52 -0.65 2.79
C LEU A 32 -10.14 -1.26 2.50
N CYS A 33 -9.83 -2.43 3.08
CA CYS A 33 -8.60 -3.16 2.80
C CYS A 33 -8.52 -3.59 1.33
N ASP A 34 -9.61 -4.14 0.79
CA ASP A 34 -9.69 -4.56 -0.61
C ASP A 34 -9.57 -3.37 -1.56
N ALA A 35 -10.28 -2.27 -1.27
CA ALA A 35 -10.17 -1.04 -2.04
C ALA A 35 -8.76 -0.45 -2.03
N PHE A 36 -8.03 -0.59 -0.91
CA PHE A 36 -6.64 -0.17 -0.82
C PHE A 36 -5.74 -1.00 -1.76
N LEU A 37 -5.86 -2.32 -1.73
CA LEU A 37 -5.10 -3.20 -2.64
C LEU A 37 -5.42 -2.91 -4.11
N GLN A 38 -6.70 -2.68 -4.44
CA GLN A 38 -7.13 -2.30 -5.78
C GLN A 38 -6.58 -0.93 -6.21
N ALA A 39 -6.43 0.01 -5.27
CA ALA A 39 -5.82 1.31 -5.57
C ALA A 39 -4.37 1.15 -6.04
N LEU A 40 -3.64 0.16 -5.52
CA LEU A 40 -2.26 -0.14 -5.91
C LEU A 40 -2.15 -0.80 -7.29
N ASP A 41 -3.25 -1.25 -7.90
CA ASP A 41 -3.27 -1.78 -9.26
C ASP A 41 -3.27 -0.68 -10.34
N ARG A 42 -3.24 0.61 -9.94
CA ARG A 42 -3.17 1.76 -10.85
C ARG A 42 -2.11 2.75 -10.41
N GLN A 43 -1.28 3.21 -11.35
CA GLN A 43 -0.28 4.25 -11.09
C GLN A 43 -0.94 5.56 -10.63
N GLY A 44 -0.28 6.27 -9.70
CA GLY A 44 -0.70 7.60 -9.26
C GLY A 44 -1.81 7.63 -8.20
N SER A 45 -2.19 6.48 -7.64
CA SER A 45 -3.24 6.36 -6.62
C SER A 45 -2.86 6.84 -5.21
N VAL A 46 -1.77 7.60 -5.05
CA VAL A 46 -1.24 8.07 -3.76
C VAL A 46 -2.29 8.77 -2.90
N ARG A 47 -3.08 9.66 -3.51
CA ARG A 47 -4.15 10.38 -2.79
C ARG A 47 -5.23 9.40 -2.32
N ASN A 48 -5.65 8.48 -3.17
CA ASN A 48 -6.72 7.54 -2.86
C ASN A 48 -6.30 6.54 -1.76
N ALA A 49 -5.11 5.98 -1.88
CA ALA A 49 -4.52 5.08 -0.88
C ALA A 49 -4.47 5.73 0.51
N GLY A 50 -4.01 6.99 0.58
CA GLY A 50 -4.01 7.74 1.84
C GLY A 50 -5.42 7.96 2.40
N ARG A 51 -6.42 8.26 1.56
CA ARG A 51 -7.82 8.45 1.99
C ARG A 51 -8.43 7.18 2.55
N LEU A 52 -8.21 6.03 1.92
CA LEU A 52 -8.72 4.73 2.36
C LEU A 52 -8.18 4.37 3.74
N VAL A 53 -6.88 4.54 3.95
CA VAL A 53 -6.25 4.30 5.26
C VAL A 53 -6.70 5.30 6.31
N ALA A 54 -6.85 6.58 5.96
CA ALA A 54 -7.42 7.55 6.88
C ALA A 54 -8.85 7.19 7.29
N ARG A 55 -9.71 6.81 6.33
CA ARG A 55 -11.09 6.38 6.62
C ARG A 55 -11.10 5.18 7.56
N TYR A 56 -10.28 4.17 7.27
CA TYR A 56 -10.13 2.99 8.11
C TYR A 56 -9.81 3.33 9.57
N LEU A 57 -8.85 4.24 9.78
CA LEU A 57 -8.40 4.65 11.11
C LEU A 57 -9.41 5.55 11.80
N THR A 58 -10.08 6.47 11.08
CA THR A 58 -11.16 7.32 11.64
C THR A 58 -12.34 6.49 12.15
N LEU A 59 -12.65 5.38 11.47
CA LEU A 59 -13.71 4.45 11.90
C LEU A 59 -13.32 3.58 13.10
N GLY A 60 -12.06 3.66 13.57
CA GLY A 60 -11.60 2.92 14.74
C GLY A 60 -11.39 1.43 14.51
N HIS A 61 -11.22 1.00 13.26
CA HIS A 61 -10.95 -0.40 12.94
C HIS A 61 -9.57 -0.84 13.46
N PRO A 62 -9.36 -2.12 13.83
CA PRO A 62 -8.09 -2.59 14.40
C PRO A 62 -6.90 -2.36 13.45
N ALA A 63 -5.86 -1.68 13.94
CA ALA A 63 -4.70 -1.32 13.14
C ALA A 63 -3.89 -2.54 12.66
N ASP A 64 -3.88 -3.64 13.41
CA ASP A 64 -3.14 -4.86 13.02
C ASP A 64 -3.64 -5.46 11.69
N ASN A 65 -4.94 -5.37 11.41
CA ASN A 65 -5.51 -5.84 10.15
C ASN A 65 -5.10 -4.94 8.98
N LEU A 66 -5.02 -3.63 9.22
CA LEU A 66 -4.47 -2.68 8.25
C LEU A 66 -2.98 -2.94 8.03
N ILE A 67 -2.19 -3.13 9.08
CA ILE A 67 -0.75 -3.45 8.98
C ILE A 67 -0.53 -4.74 8.19
N THR A 68 -1.36 -5.76 8.42
CA THR A 68 -1.36 -7.01 7.64
C THR A 68 -1.65 -6.73 6.16
N THR A 69 -2.60 -5.85 5.86
CA THR A 69 -2.92 -5.45 4.49
C THR A 69 -1.78 -4.68 3.82
N LEU A 70 -1.11 -3.78 4.55
CA LEU A 70 0.07 -3.06 4.06
C LEU A 70 1.26 -4.02 3.80
N ALA A 71 1.45 -5.01 4.66
CA ALA A 71 2.46 -6.05 4.47
C ALA A 71 2.15 -6.93 3.25
N HIS A 72 0.88 -7.33 3.10
CA HIS A 72 0.42 -8.07 1.92
C HIS A 72 0.64 -7.27 0.64
N ALA A 73 0.37 -5.95 0.65
CA ALA A 73 0.64 -5.09 -0.48
C ALA A 73 2.12 -5.12 -0.90
N VAL A 74 3.06 -5.01 0.05
CA VAL A 74 4.50 -5.09 -0.24
C VAL A 74 4.87 -6.45 -0.83
N LEU A 75 4.33 -7.56 -0.29
CA LEU A 75 4.60 -8.91 -0.78
C LEU A 75 4.01 -9.19 -2.17
N ARG A 76 2.89 -8.54 -2.52
CA ARG A 76 2.25 -8.68 -3.83
C ARG A 76 3.07 -7.99 -4.94
N GLU A 77 3.79 -6.93 -4.59
CA GLU A 77 4.64 -6.21 -5.52
C GLU A 77 6.04 -6.85 -5.63
N ASP A 78 6.73 -6.62 -6.74
CA ASP A 78 8.18 -6.85 -6.88
C ASP A 78 8.95 -5.79 -6.08
N ALA A 79 8.60 -5.63 -4.81
CA ALA A 79 9.08 -4.57 -3.94
C ALA A 79 10.60 -4.64 -3.74
N ASP A 80 11.26 -3.49 -3.85
CA ASP A 80 12.67 -3.37 -3.49
C ASP A 80 12.87 -3.35 -1.97
N PHE A 81 14.12 -3.44 -1.54
CA PHE A 81 14.46 -3.45 -0.11
C PHE A 81 14.01 -2.19 0.64
N HIS A 82 13.87 -1.04 -0.06
CA HIS A 82 13.41 0.20 0.57
C HIS A 82 11.93 0.13 0.94
N SER A 83 11.12 -0.54 0.15
CA SER A 83 9.70 -0.74 0.46
C SER A 83 9.50 -1.55 1.73
N TYR A 84 10.31 -2.60 1.94
CA TYR A 84 10.31 -3.35 3.20
C TYR A 84 10.78 -2.49 4.39
N GLN A 85 11.86 -1.73 4.22
CA GLN A 85 12.36 -0.83 5.27
C GLN A 85 11.33 0.24 5.67
N MET A 86 10.64 0.82 4.69
CA MET A 86 9.61 1.84 4.93
C MET A 86 8.40 1.27 5.65
N LEU A 87 7.96 0.06 5.28
CA LEU A 87 6.91 -0.64 6.01
C LEU A 87 7.33 -0.93 7.45
N GLU A 88 8.50 -1.56 7.66
CA GLU A 88 8.98 -1.94 8.98
C GLU A 88 9.16 -0.71 9.90
N ALA A 89 9.84 0.33 9.40
CA ALA A 89 10.05 1.56 10.15
C ALA A 89 8.74 2.25 10.50
N GLY A 90 7.79 2.29 9.55
CA GLY A 90 6.47 2.86 9.78
C GLY A 90 5.66 2.09 10.82
N VAL A 91 5.65 0.76 10.76
CA VAL A 91 4.98 -0.10 11.75
C VAL A 91 5.62 0.06 13.13
N ARG A 92 6.95 0.09 13.21
CA ARG A 92 7.64 0.31 14.48
C ARG A 92 7.28 1.66 15.07
N GLN A 93 7.33 2.73 14.26
CA GLN A 93 7.00 4.07 14.72
C GLN A 93 5.53 4.17 15.16
N TYR A 94 4.59 3.55 14.44
CA TYR A 94 3.19 3.49 14.85
C TYR A 94 3.05 2.80 16.21
N ARG A 95 3.73 1.67 16.43
CA ARG A 95 3.66 0.94 17.72
C ARG A 95 4.21 1.75 18.89
N GLU A 96 5.22 2.59 18.67
CA GLU A 96 5.76 3.48 19.70
C GLU A 96 4.80 4.63 20.05
N TRP A 97 4.03 5.13 19.07
CA TRP A 97 3.15 6.29 19.26
C TRP A 97 1.72 5.89 19.64
N GLY A 98 1.28 4.71 19.21
CA GLY A 98 -0.07 4.18 19.43
C GLY A 98 -1.12 4.81 18.51
N ASP A 99 -2.39 4.61 18.85
CA ASP A 99 -3.55 5.13 18.10
C ASP A 99 -3.86 6.61 18.43
N CYS A 100 -2.84 7.47 18.34
CA CYS A 100 -2.98 8.92 18.35
C CYS A 100 -3.01 9.47 16.92
N ASP A 101 -3.30 10.77 16.76
CA ASP A 101 -3.36 11.41 15.44
C ASP A 101 -2.03 11.28 14.68
N GLU A 102 -0.91 11.51 15.36
CA GLU A 102 0.42 11.36 14.74
C GLU A 102 0.77 9.90 14.44
N GLY A 103 0.33 8.96 15.27
CA GLY A 103 0.39 7.52 15.00
C GLY A 103 -0.33 7.17 13.71
N ARG A 104 -1.57 7.64 13.56
CA ARG A 104 -2.38 7.45 12.35
C ARG A 104 -1.74 8.06 11.11
N HIS A 105 -1.12 9.24 11.24
CA HIS A 105 -0.38 9.88 10.16
C HIS A 105 0.77 9.03 9.63
N ILE A 106 1.44 8.27 10.50
CA ILE A 106 2.51 7.36 10.08
C ILE A 106 1.97 6.27 9.16
N LEU A 107 0.87 5.60 9.51
CA LEU A 107 0.28 4.57 8.67
C LEU A 107 -0.26 5.14 7.35
N ILE A 108 -0.83 6.35 7.37
CA ILE A 108 -1.23 7.08 6.15
C ILE A 108 -0.01 7.38 5.27
N ALA A 109 1.12 7.77 5.86
CA ALA A 109 2.36 8.03 5.13
C ALA A 109 2.92 6.76 4.48
N VAL A 110 2.92 5.62 5.20
CA VAL A 110 3.30 4.31 4.65
C VAL A 110 2.41 3.96 3.46
N ALA A 111 1.09 4.10 3.59
CA ALA A 111 0.14 3.83 2.50
C ALA A 111 0.40 4.68 1.25
N ARG A 112 0.70 5.97 1.44
CA ARG A 112 1.07 6.89 0.36
C ARG A 112 2.39 6.50 -0.29
N TYR A 113 3.38 6.10 0.50
CA TYR A 113 4.66 5.63 0.01
C TYR A 113 4.48 4.38 -0.86
N LEU A 114 3.76 3.37 -0.38
CA LEU A 114 3.52 2.14 -1.15
C LEU A 114 2.80 2.44 -2.47
N ALA A 115 1.77 3.29 -2.44
CA ALA A 115 1.06 3.71 -3.65
C ALA A 115 1.89 4.55 -4.63
N ALA A 116 2.95 5.21 -4.17
CA ALA A 116 3.87 5.94 -5.04
C ALA A 116 4.84 5.01 -5.78
N HIS A 117 5.06 3.81 -5.25
CA HIS A 117 5.95 2.78 -5.80
C HIS A 117 5.20 1.58 -6.38
N SER A 118 3.87 1.69 -6.51
CA SER A 118 2.99 0.65 -7.06
C SER A 118 2.14 1.20 -8.23
N PRO A 119 1.68 0.35 -9.15
CA PRO A 119 2.01 -1.07 -9.29
C PRO A 119 3.44 -1.29 -9.81
N THR A 120 4.00 -2.44 -9.48
CA THR A 120 5.16 -3.03 -10.14
C THR A 120 4.71 -3.99 -11.26
N GLU A 121 5.65 -4.56 -12.01
CA GLU A 121 5.35 -5.57 -13.04
C GLU A 121 4.90 -6.92 -12.44
N ARG A 122 5.19 -7.18 -11.16
CA ARG A 122 4.87 -8.45 -10.45
C ARG A 122 5.34 -9.70 -11.20
N ALA A 123 6.50 -9.61 -11.83
CA ALA A 123 7.09 -10.64 -12.68
C ALA A 123 7.94 -11.64 -11.89
N GLN A 124 8.34 -11.33 -10.65
CA GLN A 124 9.19 -12.23 -9.86
C GLN A 124 8.48 -13.54 -9.55
N LEU A 125 7.19 -13.51 -9.20
CA LEU A 125 6.41 -14.71 -8.95
C LEU A 125 6.37 -15.63 -10.18
N GLN A 126 6.09 -15.06 -11.36
CA GLN A 126 6.11 -15.83 -12.60
C GLN A 126 7.48 -16.46 -12.85
N THR A 127 8.55 -15.70 -12.63
CA THR A 127 9.93 -16.18 -12.79
C THR A 127 10.23 -17.34 -11.84
N ALA A 128 9.87 -17.21 -10.56
CA ALA A 128 10.05 -18.26 -9.55
C ALA A 128 9.24 -19.52 -9.88
N THR A 129 7.98 -19.36 -10.32
CA THR A 129 7.13 -20.47 -10.77
C THR A 129 7.74 -21.19 -11.97
N VAL A 130 8.20 -20.46 -12.99
CA VAL A 130 8.86 -21.03 -14.16
C VAL A 130 10.13 -21.79 -13.76
N ALA A 131 11.00 -21.20 -12.92
CA ALA A 131 12.21 -21.84 -12.44
C ALA A 131 11.92 -23.13 -11.66
N ARG A 132 10.88 -23.12 -10.81
CA ARG A 132 10.43 -24.30 -10.07
C ARG A 132 9.94 -25.40 -11.00
N ARG A 133 9.11 -25.06 -12.00
CA ARG A 133 8.61 -26.03 -13.00
C ARG A 133 9.76 -26.68 -13.77
N LEU A 134 10.71 -25.88 -14.24
CA LEU A 134 11.89 -26.38 -14.95
C LEU A 134 12.77 -27.28 -14.06
N SER A 135 12.97 -26.92 -12.79
CA SER A 135 13.72 -27.74 -11.81
C SER A 135 13.09 -29.13 -11.59
N LEU A 136 11.76 -29.23 -11.71
CA LEU A 136 11.00 -30.48 -11.61
C LEU A 136 10.84 -31.22 -12.95
N GLY A 137 11.45 -30.73 -14.04
CA GLY A 137 11.33 -31.32 -15.38
C GLY A 137 9.94 -31.15 -16.02
N GLN A 138 9.12 -30.22 -15.53
CA GLN A 138 7.77 -29.99 -16.02
C GLN A 138 7.79 -29.19 -17.33
N ALA A 139 6.91 -29.54 -18.26
CA ALA A 139 6.67 -28.77 -19.48
C ALA A 139 6.04 -27.41 -19.15
N LEU A 140 6.52 -26.31 -19.76
CA LEU A 140 5.97 -24.97 -19.53
C LEU A 140 4.73 -24.64 -20.38
N TYR A 141 4.49 -25.40 -21.45
CA TYR A 141 3.36 -25.21 -22.36
C TYR A 141 2.05 -25.81 -21.83
N ASP A 142 2.11 -26.70 -20.84
CA ASP A 142 0.92 -27.23 -20.17
C ASP A 142 0.40 -26.19 -19.18
N THR A 143 -0.76 -25.61 -19.46
CA THR A 143 -1.44 -24.67 -18.56
C THR A 143 -2.32 -25.36 -17.52
N GLU A 144 -2.39 -26.70 -17.51
CA GLU A 144 -3.19 -27.48 -16.55
C GLU A 144 -2.35 -27.94 -15.36
N ALA A 145 -2.09 -27.05 -14.41
CA ALA A 145 -1.84 -27.41 -13.02
C ALA A 145 -1.86 -26.15 -12.15
N GLU A 146 -3.06 -25.65 -11.82
CA GLU A 146 -3.44 -25.06 -10.52
C GLU A 146 -4.81 -24.36 -10.65
N ALA A 147 -5.84 -25.04 -10.15
CA ALA A 147 -7.13 -24.48 -9.74
C ALA A 147 -7.16 -24.41 -8.22
#